data_AF-A0A7C3P6N0-F1
#
_entry.id   AF-A0A7C3P6N0-F1
#
_cell.length_a   1.000
_cell.length_b   1.000
_cell.length_c   1.000
_cell.angle_alpha   90.00
_cell.angle_beta   90.00
_cell.angle_gamma   90.00
#
_symmetry.space_group_name_H-M   'P 1'
#
loop_
_entity.id
_entity.type
_entity.pdbx_description
1 polymer ?
#
loop_
_entity_poly.entity_id
_entity_poly.type
_entity_poly.pdbx_seq_one_letter_code
_entity_poly.pdbx_strand_id
1 'polypeptide(L)'
;MNKVILYYKFVPVADPAMTVRWQKELCSRLGLKGRVIVSKHGINGTLGGDIENLREYKREMNRSVIFKGIMYKWSDGNGNEFPRLSVKERPELVAFKAPDEIEVDAQGVKGGGKHLKPEALHKLVEEKGDEVVFFDGRNAYEAAVGKFKGAIVPDVKTSHDFKQEIKSGKY
;
A
#
# COMPACT_ATOMS: atom_id res chain seq x y z
N MET A 1 18.40 9.05 14.87
CA MET A 1 17.01 9.57 15.10
C MET A 1 16.07 8.57 14.47
N ASN A 2 15.03 8.16 15.17
CA ASN A 2 14.11 7.14 14.62
C ASN A 2 13.07 7.77 13.70
N LYS A 3 12.67 6.99 12.68
CA LYS A 3 11.62 7.32 11.73
C LYS A 3 10.81 6.07 11.40
N VAL A 4 9.67 6.28 10.75
CA VAL A 4 8.90 5.22 10.11
C VAL A 4 8.78 5.52 8.62
N ILE A 5 8.97 4.50 7.79
CA ILE A 5 8.70 4.55 6.35
C ILE A 5 7.50 3.67 6.02
N LEU A 6 6.63 4.17 5.16
CA LEU A 6 5.51 3.42 4.58
C LEU A 6 5.63 3.47 3.05
N TYR A 7 5.48 2.30 2.41
CA TYR A 7 5.63 2.17 0.97
C TYR A 7 4.88 0.94 0.43
N TYR A 8 4.60 0.98 -0.86
CA TYR A 8 4.18 -0.19 -1.63
C TYR A 8 4.63 -0.03 -3.08
N LYS A 9 4.69 -1.15 -3.82
CA LYS A 9 4.89 -1.16 -5.26
C LYS A 9 4.19 -2.37 -5.85
N PHE A 10 3.32 -2.13 -6.81
CA PHE A 10 2.77 -3.17 -7.67
C PHE A 10 3.77 -3.41 -8.81
N VAL A 11 4.33 -4.61 -8.84
CA VAL A 11 5.28 -5.07 -9.85
C VAL A 11 5.30 -6.61 -9.81
N PRO A 12 5.46 -7.32 -10.94
CA PRO A 12 5.58 -8.77 -10.94
C PRO A 12 6.78 -9.21 -10.09
N VAL A 13 6.52 -10.11 -9.15
CA VAL A 13 7.56 -10.76 -8.35
C VAL A 13 7.53 -12.25 -8.68
N ALA A 14 8.53 -12.70 -9.43
CA ALA A 14 8.62 -14.09 -9.89
C ALA A 14 8.76 -15.09 -8.74
N ASP A 15 9.53 -14.72 -7.70
CA ASP A 15 9.74 -15.56 -6.52
C ASP A 15 9.48 -14.76 -5.23
N PRO A 16 8.22 -14.74 -4.75
CA PRO A 16 7.85 -14.10 -3.49
C PRO A 16 8.59 -14.70 -2.29
N ALA A 17 8.84 -16.02 -2.28
CA ALA A 17 9.49 -16.70 -1.17
C ALA A 17 10.96 -16.26 -1.01
N MET A 18 11.71 -16.15 -2.11
CA MET A 18 13.05 -15.61 -2.12
C MET A 18 13.08 -14.13 -1.74
N THR A 19 12.12 -13.35 -2.22
CA THR A 19 11.98 -11.94 -1.84
C THR A 19 11.72 -11.80 -0.33
N VAL A 20 10.90 -12.67 0.28
CA VAL A 20 10.69 -12.71 1.73
C VAL A 20 11.99 -12.99 2.48
N ARG A 21 12.80 -13.96 2.01
CA ARG A 21 14.10 -14.28 2.64
C ARG A 21 15.04 -13.07 2.58
N TRP A 22 15.17 -12.45 1.41
CA TRP A 22 15.97 -11.24 1.23
C TRP A 22 15.52 -10.11 2.14
N GLN A 23 14.21 -9.86 2.24
CA GLN A 23 13.67 -8.82 3.10
C GLN A 23 13.88 -9.11 4.59
N LYS A 24 13.78 -10.37 5.03
CA LYS A 24 14.08 -10.76 6.42
C LYS A 24 15.54 -10.50 6.76
N GLU A 25 16.46 -10.88 5.87
CA GLU A 25 17.89 -10.71 6.07
C GLU A 25 18.26 -9.22 6.11
N LEU A 26 17.81 -8.45 5.11
CA LEU A 26 18.10 -7.03 5.00
C LEU A 26 17.58 -6.25 6.21
N CYS A 27 16.32 -6.46 6.61
CA CYS A 27 15.74 -5.76 7.75
C CYS A 27 16.39 -6.19 9.07
N SER A 28 16.71 -7.48 9.26
CA SER A 28 17.37 -7.97 10.48
C SER A 28 18.78 -7.38 10.63
N ARG A 29 19.58 -7.40 9.55
CA ARG A 29 20.93 -6.81 9.53
C ARG A 29 20.93 -5.32 9.85
N LEU A 30 19.91 -4.60 9.41
CA LEU A 30 19.73 -3.17 9.66
C LEU A 30 18.99 -2.86 10.98
N GLY A 31 18.65 -3.89 11.79
CA GLY A 31 17.94 -3.70 13.06
C GLY A 31 16.55 -3.07 12.92
N LEU A 32 15.89 -3.23 11.77
CA LEU A 32 14.58 -2.63 11.50
C LEU A 32 13.44 -3.51 12.03
N LYS A 33 12.40 -2.87 12.56
CA LYS A 33 11.14 -3.50 12.98
C LYS A 33 10.01 -3.08 12.06
N GLY A 34 8.89 -3.81 12.10
CA GLY A 34 7.72 -3.48 11.29
C GLY A 34 7.19 -4.67 10.51
N ARG A 35 6.45 -4.38 9.43
CA ARG A 35 5.77 -5.37 8.62
C ARG A 35 6.14 -5.19 7.16
N VAL A 36 6.44 -6.30 6.49
CA VAL A 36 6.58 -6.38 5.03
C VAL A 36 5.71 -7.53 4.51
N ILE A 37 4.88 -7.24 3.53
CA ILE A 37 4.08 -8.20 2.78
C ILE A 37 4.66 -8.28 1.37
N VAL A 38 4.91 -9.50 0.93
CA VAL A 38 5.35 -9.81 -0.44
C VAL A 38 4.28 -10.69 -1.07
N SER A 39 3.96 -10.43 -2.34
CA SER A 39 3.08 -11.28 -3.15
C SER A 39 3.61 -11.36 -4.58
N LYS A 40 3.01 -12.22 -5.41
CA LYS A 40 3.27 -12.22 -6.87
C LYS A 40 3.02 -10.85 -7.52
N HIS A 41 2.17 -10.01 -6.89
CA HIS A 41 1.81 -8.67 -7.33
C HIS A 41 2.75 -7.55 -6.87
N GLY A 42 3.74 -7.82 -6.00
CA GLY A 42 4.70 -6.80 -5.56
C GLY A 42 5.06 -6.86 -4.07
N ILE A 43 5.29 -5.68 -3.49
CA ILE A 43 5.68 -5.51 -2.09
C ILE A 43 4.92 -4.36 -1.41
N ASN A 44 4.58 -4.52 -0.13
CA ASN A 44 4.05 -3.48 0.74
C ASN A 44 4.80 -3.54 2.08
N GLY A 45 5.22 -2.39 2.61
CA GLY A 45 5.91 -2.37 3.90
C GLY A 45 5.73 -1.11 4.71
N THR A 46 5.77 -1.32 6.02
CA THR A 46 5.89 -0.29 7.05
C THR A 46 7.05 -0.69 7.95
N LEU A 47 8.13 0.09 7.93
CA LEU A 47 9.35 -0.20 8.69
C LEU A 47 9.72 0.98 9.58
N GLY A 48 10.10 0.69 10.82
CA GLY A 48 10.57 1.66 11.80
C GLY A 48 11.97 1.32 12.30
N GLY A 49 12.78 2.36 12.55
CA GLY A 49 14.14 2.22 13.03
C GLY A 49 14.94 3.51 12.89
N ASP A 50 16.25 3.43 13.07
CA ASP A 50 17.13 4.57 12.87
C ASP A 50 17.11 5.06 11.40
N ILE A 51 17.11 6.38 11.23
CA ILE A 51 17.03 7.03 9.92
C ILE A 51 18.14 6.59 8.96
N GLU A 52 19.37 6.35 9.43
CA GLU A 52 20.47 5.91 8.57
C GLU A 52 20.25 4.47 8.09
N ASN A 53 19.73 3.60 8.96
CA ASN A 53 19.37 2.23 8.59
C ASN A 53 18.21 2.20 7.59
N LEU A 54 17.23 3.10 7.72
CA LEU A 54 16.13 3.25 6.76
C LEU A 54 16.60 3.82 5.41
N ARG A 55 17.56 4.76 5.43
CA ARG A 55 18.21 5.25 4.21
C ARG A 55 18.98 4.14 3.51
N GLU A 56 19.70 3.32 4.26
CA GLU A 56 20.42 2.16 3.72
C GLU A 56 19.47 1.12 3.15
N TYR A 57 18.38 0.80 3.84
CA TYR A 57 17.31 -0.05 3.32
C TYR A 57 16.81 0.46 1.97
N LYS A 58 16.52 1.76 1.85
CA LYS A 58 16.09 2.38 0.59
C LYS A 58 17.16 2.27 -0.51
N ARG A 59 18.45 2.37 -0.19
CA ARG A 59 19.54 2.19 -1.16
C ARG A 59 19.57 0.76 -1.69
N GLU A 60 19.49 -0.23 -0.82
CA GLU A 60 19.45 -1.65 -1.20
C GLU A 60 18.23 -1.98 -2.05
N MET A 61 17.05 -1.44 -1.69
CA MET A 61 15.84 -1.55 -2.51
C MET A 61 16.03 -0.93 -3.90
N ASN A 62 16.75 0.20 -4.00
CA ASN A 62 17.02 0.87 -5.27
C ASN A 62 18.08 0.16 -6.14
N ARG A 63 18.92 -0.70 -5.57
CA ARG A 63 19.83 -1.56 -6.34
C ARG A 63 19.10 -2.69 -7.06
N SER A 64 17.93 -3.11 -6.55
CA SER A 64 17.07 -4.08 -7.22
C SER A 64 16.46 -3.49 -8.49
N VAL A 65 16.57 -4.20 -9.61
CA VAL A 65 15.90 -3.84 -10.87
C VAL A 65 14.38 -3.79 -10.69
N ILE A 66 13.83 -4.68 -9.85
CA ILE A 66 12.38 -4.81 -9.62
C ILE A 66 11.89 -3.71 -8.67
N PHE A 67 12.64 -3.42 -7.60
CA PHE A 67 12.20 -2.52 -6.54
C PHE A 67 12.79 -1.11 -6.58
N LYS A 68 13.56 -0.76 -7.62
CA LYS A 68 13.98 0.63 -7.84
C LYS A 68 12.79 1.59 -7.99
N GLY A 69 12.98 2.81 -7.51
CA GLY A 69 12.02 3.90 -7.68
C GLY A 69 10.79 3.84 -6.78
N ILE A 70 10.81 3.03 -5.71
CA ILE A 70 9.76 3.08 -4.70
C ILE A 70 9.73 4.46 -4.03
N MET A 71 8.53 5.03 -3.96
CA MET A 71 8.28 6.22 -3.14
C MET A 71 8.03 5.78 -1.70
N TYR A 72 8.82 6.35 -0.77
CA TYR A 72 8.70 6.10 0.65
C TYR A 72 8.10 7.33 1.32
N LYS A 73 6.96 7.16 2.00
CA LYS A 73 6.40 8.20 2.88
C LYS A 73 7.09 8.11 4.23
N TRP A 74 7.60 9.22 4.71
CA TRP A 74 8.30 9.31 5.99
C TRP A 74 7.38 9.94 7.03
N SER A 75 7.35 9.37 8.22
CA SER A 75 6.69 9.96 9.39
C SER A 75 7.59 9.89 10.61
N ASP A 76 7.26 10.71 11.61
CA ASP A 76 7.84 10.57 12.94
C ASP A 76 7.38 9.25 13.57
N GLY A 77 8.26 8.68 14.39
CA GLY A 77 8.04 7.43 15.11
C GLY A 77 9.33 6.95 15.73
N ASN A 78 9.21 6.14 16.78
CA ASN A 78 10.36 5.66 17.54
C ASN A 78 10.74 4.20 17.23
N GLY A 79 10.01 3.53 16.32
CA GLY A 79 10.21 2.14 15.94
C GLY A 79 9.66 1.12 16.95
N ASN A 80 9.22 1.57 18.13
CA ASN A 80 8.58 0.74 19.13
C ASN A 80 7.08 0.56 18.89
N GLU A 81 6.51 1.28 17.91
CA GLU A 81 5.15 1.02 17.41
C GLU A 81 5.04 -0.40 16.83
N PHE A 82 6.18 -1.02 16.50
CA PHE A 82 6.27 -2.38 16.00
C PHE A 82 7.04 -3.26 16.99
N PRO A 83 6.41 -4.28 17.61
CA PRO A 83 7.09 -5.10 18.62
C PRO A 83 8.21 -5.95 18.02
N ARG A 84 8.11 -6.32 16.74
CA ARG A 84 9.08 -7.16 16.02
C ARG A 84 8.99 -6.95 14.51
N LEU A 85 9.98 -7.46 13.79
CA LEU A 85 9.92 -7.61 12.34
C LEU A 85 8.97 -8.77 11.96
N SER A 86 8.11 -8.53 10.98
CA SER A 86 7.23 -9.52 10.37
C SER A 86 7.27 -9.39 8.85
N VAL A 87 7.99 -10.28 8.18
CA VAL A 87 7.99 -10.40 6.72
C VAL A 87 7.21 -11.65 6.33
N LYS A 88 6.14 -11.49 5.54
CA LYS A 88 5.24 -12.58 5.15
C LYS A 88 4.96 -12.58 3.66
N GLU A 89 4.90 -13.77 3.10
CA GLU A 89 4.28 -14.00 1.81
C GLU A 89 2.75 -14.00 1.97
N ARG A 90 2.06 -13.39 1.00
CA ARG A 90 0.61 -13.37 0.88
C ARG A 90 0.20 -13.52 -0.59
N PRO A 91 -0.99 -14.07 -0.86
CA PRO A 91 -1.53 -14.13 -2.22
C PRO A 91 -1.69 -12.74 -2.86
N GLU A 92 -2.01 -11.72 -2.07
CA GLU A 92 -2.22 -10.34 -2.51
C GLU A 92 -1.56 -9.34 -1.54
N LEU A 93 -1.19 -8.16 -2.06
CA LEU A 93 -0.72 -7.04 -1.22
C LEU A 93 -1.86 -6.40 -0.42
N VAL A 94 -3.04 -6.32 -1.03
CA VAL A 94 -4.28 -5.84 -0.42
C VAL A 94 -5.31 -6.95 -0.59
N ALA A 95 -5.87 -7.41 0.52
CA ALA A 95 -6.72 -8.59 0.52
C ALA A 95 -8.12 -8.26 0.00
N PHE A 96 -8.29 -8.38 -1.32
CA PHE A 96 -9.59 -8.29 -2.00
C PHE A 96 -10.22 -9.67 -2.22
N LYS A 97 -9.50 -10.77 -1.90
CA LYS A 97 -9.90 -12.16 -2.18
C LYS A 97 -10.10 -12.41 -3.67
N ALA A 98 -9.38 -11.68 -4.53
CA ALA A 98 -9.43 -11.84 -5.97
C ALA A 98 -8.00 -11.88 -6.58
N PRO A 99 -7.11 -12.74 -6.05
CA PRO A 99 -5.69 -12.75 -6.44
C PRO A 99 -5.44 -13.08 -7.90
N ASP A 100 -6.43 -13.65 -8.59
CA ASP A 100 -6.32 -14.05 -9.99
C ASP A 100 -7.04 -13.08 -10.93
N GLU A 101 -7.74 -12.07 -10.38
CA GLU A 101 -8.38 -11.00 -11.17
C GLU A 101 -7.51 -9.75 -11.26
N ILE A 102 -6.52 -9.60 -10.36
CA ILE A 102 -5.58 -8.48 -10.40
C ILE A 102 -4.40 -8.86 -11.28
N GLU A 103 -4.34 -8.28 -12.47
CA GLU A 103 -3.16 -8.36 -13.31
C GLU A 103 -2.20 -7.20 -13.01
N VAL A 104 -0.92 -7.52 -12.85
CA VAL A 104 0.14 -6.53 -12.60
C VAL A 104 1.24 -6.73 -13.63
N ASP A 105 1.71 -5.64 -14.24
CA ASP A 105 2.87 -5.60 -15.12
C ASP A 105 3.94 -4.62 -14.62
N ALA A 106 4.95 -4.35 -15.44
CA ALA A 106 6.04 -3.45 -15.08
C ALA A 106 5.59 -2.00 -14.82
N GLN A 107 4.41 -1.60 -15.32
CA GLN A 107 3.82 -0.28 -15.18
C GLN A 107 2.83 -0.20 -14.00
N GLY A 108 2.42 -1.34 -13.44
CA GLY A 108 1.58 -1.43 -12.24
C GLY A 108 0.36 -2.30 -12.46
N VAL A 109 -0.75 -1.96 -11.80
CA VAL A 109 -2.02 -2.69 -11.94
C VAL A 109 -2.65 -2.40 -13.30
N LYS A 110 -2.99 -3.44 -14.05
CA LYS A 110 -3.71 -3.33 -15.32
C LYS A 110 -5.21 -3.09 -15.09
N GLY A 111 -5.84 -2.35 -16.00
CA GLY A 111 -7.28 -2.07 -15.95
C GLY A 111 -7.70 -1.08 -14.84
N GLY A 112 -6.74 -0.41 -14.21
CA GLY A 112 -7.01 0.64 -13.23
C GLY A 112 -7.57 1.92 -13.86
N GLY A 113 -8.18 2.77 -13.03
CA GLY A 113 -8.62 4.11 -13.42
C GLY A 113 -7.47 5.10 -13.58
N LYS A 114 -7.79 6.30 -14.08
CA LYS A 114 -6.82 7.39 -14.20
C LYS A 114 -6.41 7.92 -12.82
N HIS A 115 -5.12 7.88 -12.52
CA HIS A 115 -4.60 8.49 -11.29
C HIS A 115 -4.67 10.03 -11.39
N LEU A 116 -5.27 10.66 -10.37
CA LEU A 116 -5.36 12.12 -10.25
C LEU A 116 -4.43 12.62 -9.14
N LYS A 117 -3.65 13.66 -9.45
CA LYS A 117 -2.93 14.45 -8.45
C LYS A 117 -3.93 15.26 -7.61
N PRO A 118 -3.58 15.69 -6.38
CA PRO A 118 -4.48 16.47 -5.52
C PRO A 118 -5.12 17.67 -6.22
N GLU A 119 -4.35 18.47 -6.97
CA GLU A 119 -4.84 19.66 -7.67
C GLU A 119 -5.79 19.30 -8.82
N ALA A 120 -5.52 18.19 -9.51
CA ALA A 120 -6.38 17.69 -10.58
C ALA A 120 -7.71 17.15 -10.03
N LEU A 121 -7.71 16.59 -8.82
CA LEU A 121 -8.92 16.19 -8.12
C LEU A 121 -9.75 17.43 -7.74
N HIS A 122 -9.13 18.46 -7.16
CA HIS A 122 -9.84 19.71 -6.84
C HIS A 122 -10.48 20.33 -8.08
N LYS A 123 -9.72 20.43 -9.17
CA LYS A 123 -10.23 20.93 -10.44
C LYS A 123 -11.40 20.08 -10.98
N LEU A 124 -11.32 18.75 -10.88
CA LEU A 124 -12.41 17.87 -11.32
C LEU A 124 -13.70 18.13 -10.52
N VAL A 125 -13.58 18.31 -9.20
CA VAL A 125 -14.73 18.62 -8.33
C VAL A 125 -15.32 19.99 -8.66
N GLU A 126 -14.47 20.99 -8.92
CA GLU A 126 -14.93 22.33 -9.32
C GLU A 126 -15.64 22.32 -10.68
N GLU A 127 -15.13 21.57 -11.66
CA GLU A 127 -15.69 21.52 -13.02
C GLU A 127 -16.98 20.70 -13.09
N LYS A 128 -17.08 19.60 -12.34
CA LYS A 128 -18.16 18.63 -12.44
C LYS A 128 -19.17 18.65 -11.30
N GLY A 129 -18.87 19.35 -10.21
CA GLY A 129 -19.76 19.50 -9.06
C GLY A 129 -20.35 18.17 -8.58
N ASP A 130 -21.69 18.09 -8.59
CA ASP A 130 -22.45 16.94 -8.08
C ASP A 130 -22.37 15.67 -8.96
N GLU A 131 -21.80 15.75 -10.17
CA GLU A 131 -21.49 14.55 -10.95
C GLU A 131 -20.30 13.75 -10.38
N VAL A 132 -19.51 14.35 -9.49
CA VAL A 132 -18.38 13.68 -8.85
C VAL A 132 -18.84 12.92 -7.62
N VAL A 133 -18.85 11.59 -7.74
CA VAL A 133 -19.13 10.71 -6.61
C VAL A 133 -17.82 10.25 -5.97
N PHE A 134 -17.67 10.54 -4.68
CA PHE A 134 -16.57 10.03 -3.87
C PHE A 134 -16.94 8.68 -3.24
N PHE A 135 -16.16 7.65 -3.54
CA PHE A 135 -16.24 6.35 -2.85
C PHE A 135 -15.05 6.18 -1.91
N ASP A 136 -15.30 5.97 -0.62
CA ASP A 136 -14.26 5.68 0.36
C ASP A 136 -13.88 4.19 0.30
N GLY A 137 -12.69 3.90 -0.22
CA GLY A 137 -12.15 2.53 -0.34
C GLY A 137 -11.64 1.92 0.96
N ARG A 138 -11.74 2.62 2.09
CA ARG A 138 -11.26 2.15 3.40
C ARG A 138 -12.37 1.46 4.18
N ASN A 139 -12.01 0.84 5.32
CA ASN A 139 -13.02 0.27 6.22
C ASN A 139 -13.81 1.37 6.96
N ALA A 140 -14.95 0.98 7.53
CA ALA A 140 -15.84 1.89 8.25
C ALA A 140 -15.18 2.63 9.43
N TYR A 141 -14.19 2.02 10.10
CA TYR A 141 -13.49 2.65 11.22
C TYR A 141 -12.63 3.83 10.75
N GLU A 142 -11.83 3.64 9.69
CA GLU A 142 -11.00 4.70 9.11
C GLU A 142 -11.85 5.84 8.54
N ALA A 143 -12.99 5.51 7.93
CA ALA A 143 -13.92 6.50 7.41
C ALA A 143 -14.60 7.32 8.52
N ALA A 144 -14.83 6.72 9.69
CA ALA A 144 -15.40 7.40 10.86
C ALA A 144 -14.43 8.41 11.49
N VAL A 145 -13.11 8.16 11.42
CA VAL A 145 -12.09 9.12 11.88
C VAL A 145 -12.05 10.38 11.00
N GLY A 146 -12.27 10.22 9.70
CA GLY A 146 -12.36 11.34 8.77
C GLY A 146 -12.41 10.88 7.32
N LYS A 147 -13.19 11.60 6.50
CA LYS A 147 -13.42 11.32 5.07
C LYS A 147 -13.68 12.61 4.29
N PHE A 148 -13.60 12.54 2.96
CA PHE A 148 -14.02 13.66 2.12
C PHE A 148 -15.52 13.94 2.31
N LYS A 149 -15.89 15.23 2.21
CA LYS A 149 -17.30 15.65 2.29
C LYS A 149 -18.09 14.98 1.16
N GLY A 150 -19.24 14.41 1.49
CA GLY A 150 -20.09 13.70 0.52
C GLY A 150 -19.59 12.31 0.11
N ALA A 151 -18.48 11.81 0.67
CA ALA A 151 -18.00 10.48 0.35
C ALA A 151 -18.97 9.39 0.85
N ILE A 152 -19.40 8.55 -0.09
CA ILE A 152 -20.10 7.30 0.14
C ILE A 152 -19.12 6.38 0.87
N VAL A 153 -19.53 5.91 2.04
CA VAL A 153 -18.80 4.91 2.82
C VAL A 153 -19.57 3.61 2.66
N PRO A 154 -19.03 2.64 1.91
CA PRO A 154 -19.66 1.34 1.75
C PRO A 154 -19.77 0.64 3.11
N ASP A 155 -20.85 -0.12 3.33
CA ASP A 155 -21.09 -0.82 4.60
C ASP A 155 -20.22 -2.08 4.71
N VAL A 156 -18.91 -1.86 4.78
CA VAL A 156 -17.91 -2.93 4.72
C VAL A 156 -17.01 -2.90 5.95
N LYS A 157 -16.84 -4.08 6.54
CA LYS A 157 -15.95 -4.28 7.69
C LYS A 157 -14.53 -4.57 7.24
N THR A 158 -14.37 -5.19 6.07
CA THR A 158 -13.07 -5.51 5.49
C THR A 158 -13.02 -5.15 4.00
N SER A 159 -11.81 -4.98 3.45
CA SER A 159 -11.62 -4.71 2.01
C SER A 159 -12.19 -5.80 1.10
N HIS A 160 -12.39 -7.01 1.61
CA HIS A 160 -13.01 -8.12 0.87
C HIS A 160 -14.47 -7.84 0.51
N ASP A 161 -15.21 -7.18 1.41
CA ASP A 161 -16.65 -6.98 1.26
C ASP A 161 -16.94 -5.87 0.23
N PHE A 162 -15.94 -5.02 -0.04
CA PHE A 162 -16.01 -3.86 -0.93
C PHE A 162 -16.46 -4.21 -2.36
N LYS A 163 -15.95 -5.31 -2.92
CA LYS A 163 -16.25 -5.71 -4.29
C LYS A 163 -17.70 -6.14 -4.46
N GLN A 164 -18.25 -6.85 -3.47
CA GLN A 164 -19.66 -7.28 -3.50
C GLN A 164 -20.59 -6.08 -3.32
N GLU A 165 -20.23 -5.18 -2.40
CA GLU A 165 -21.03 -3.99 -2.09
C GLU A 165 -21.14 -3.05 -3.30
N ILE A 166 -20.06 -2.81 -4.06
CA ILE A 166 -20.13 -2.00 -5.30
C ILE A 166 -20.94 -2.69 -6.40
N LYS A 167 -20.85 -4.02 -6.52
CA LYS A 167 -21.60 -4.77 -7.53
C LYS A 167 -23.08 -4.97 -7.18
N SER A 168 -23.51 -4.59 -5.97
CA SER A 168 -24.88 -4.81 -5.49
C SER A 168 -25.93 -3.93 -6.18
N GLY A 169 -25.51 -2.85 -6.86
CA GLY A 169 -26.43 -1.86 -7.47
C GLY A 169 -27.08 -0.90 -6.46
N LYS A 170 -26.60 -0.89 -5.21
CA LYS A 170 -27.10 -0.01 -4.13
C LYS A 170 -26.74 1.47 -4.31
N TYR A 171 -25.74 1.77 -5.13
CA TYR A 171 -25.20 3.12 -5.35
C TYR A 171 -25.22 3.48 -6.83
#